data_AF-A0A1G3UKI3-F1
#
_entry.id   AF-A0A1G3UKI3-F1
#
_cell.length_a   1.000
_cell.length_b   1.000
_cell.length_c   1.000
_cell.angle_alpha   90.00
_cell.angle_beta   90.00
_cell.angle_gamma   90.00
#
_symmetry.space_group_name_H-M   'P 1'
#
loop_
_entity.id
_entity.type
_entity.pdbx_description
1 polymer ?
#
loop_
_entity_poly.entity_id
_entity_poly.type
_entity_poly.pdbx_seq_one_letter_code
_entity_poly.pdbx_strand_id
1 'polypeptide(L)'
;MKIVKYGLLLSSLYFLSGCATSGKLNNVSIGMSKEEVVTAIGNPVSVSAQGGIEYLNYRLSETHDNAVRGWTTPYYVRLVKGKVDSFGRAGDFDSTKTPTIKIQKDENVNVQNSSDLYSELKKLQGLRDDGIITEEEFQTQKKRIVNKY
;
A
#
# COMPACT_ATOMS: atom_id res chain seq x y z
N MET A 1 25.41 23.42 43.43
CA MET A 1 26.01 23.32 42.08
C MET A 1 26.38 21.87 41.78
N LYS A 2 25.45 21.10 41.22
CA LYS A 2 25.67 19.70 40.76
C LYS A 2 24.90 19.51 39.45
N ILE A 3 25.42 20.08 38.37
CA ILE A 3 24.77 20.05 37.02
C ILE A 3 25.64 19.26 36.02
N VAL A 4 26.82 18.75 36.42
CA VAL A 4 27.83 18.22 35.47
C VAL A 4 27.94 16.69 35.50
N LYS A 5 26.82 15.96 35.40
CA LYS A 5 26.87 14.48 35.23
C LYS A 5 26.06 13.93 34.05
N TYR A 6 25.29 14.75 33.34
CA TYR A 6 24.47 14.30 32.20
C TYR A 6 24.90 14.90 30.86
N GLY A 7 26.03 15.61 30.80
CA GLY A 7 26.48 16.36 29.63
C GLY A 7 27.36 15.61 28.62
N LEU A 8 27.57 14.30 28.76
CA LEU A 8 28.55 13.56 27.94
C LEU A 8 28.09 12.18 27.46
N LEU A 9 26.79 12.00 27.24
CA LEU A 9 26.21 10.78 26.63
C LEU A 9 25.19 11.15 25.54
N LEU A 10 25.52 12.13 24.71
CA LEU A 10 24.68 12.60 23.59
C LEU A 10 25.52 13.05 22.39
N SER A 11 26.67 12.42 22.18
CA SER A 11 27.61 12.78 21.12
C SER A 11 28.28 11.55 20.53
N SER A 12 27.55 10.80 19.71
CA SER A 12 28.14 10.04 18.60
C SER A 12 27.06 9.29 17.84
N LEU A 13 27.11 9.43 16.52
CA LEU A 13 26.53 8.53 15.52
C LEU A 13 25.15 8.85 14.92
N TYR A 14 24.92 10.11 14.59
CA TYR A 14 23.99 10.46 13.51
C TYR A 14 24.69 11.38 12.53
N PHE A 15 25.40 10.83 11.53
CA PHE A 15 25.63 11.46 10.21
C PHE A 15 26.46 10.50 9.33
N LEU A 16 25.93 9.31 9.07
CA LEU A 16 26.35 8.51 7.92
C LEU A 16 25.32 8.74 6.82
N SER A 17 25.36 9.92 6.18
CA SER A 17 24.70 10.11 4.89
C SER A 17 25.51 9.39 3.81
N GLY A 18 25.49 8.06 3.86
CA GLY A 18 25.96 7.25 2.73
C GLY A 18 25.05 7.56 1.56
N CYS A 19 25.62 8.08 0.46
CA CYS A 19 24.86 8.34 -0.75
C CYS A 19 24.15 7.04 -1.17
N ALA A 20 22.82 7.04 -1.12
CA ALA A 20 22.04 5.83 -1.33
C ALA A 20 21.81 5.65 -2.83
N THR A 21 22.50 4.69 -3.42
CA THR A 21 22.23 4.26 -4.79
C THR A 21 21.01 3.34 -4.83
N SER A 22 20.35 3.26 -5.98
CA SER A 22 19.16 2.41 -6.19
C SER A 22 19.45 0.93 -5.98
N GLY A 23 20.71 0.49 -6.09
CA GLY A 23 21.14 -0.87 -5.82
C GLY A 23 20.80 -1.38 -4.41
N LYS A 24 20.62 -0.49 -3.42
CA LYS A 24 20.14 -0.89 -2.08
C LYS A 24 18.74 -1.53 -2.13
N LEU A 25 17.90 -1.13 -3.07
CA LEU A 25 16.53 -1.64 -3.20
C LEU A 25 16.49 -3.15 -3.48
N ASN A 26 17.58 -3.73 -4.00
CA ASN A 26 17.71 -5.19 -4.19
C ASN A 26 17.66 -5.98 -2.87
N ASN A 27 17.86 -5.30 -1.74
CA ASN A 27 17.73 -5.89 -0.40
C ASN A 27 16.29 -5.85 0.13
N VAL A 28 15.33 -5.32 -0.63
CA VAL A 28 13.91 -5.31 -0.29
C VAL A 28 13.23 -6.53 -0.91
N SER A 29 12.31 -7.14 -0.18
CA SER A 29 11.53 -8.28 -0.65
C SER A 29 10.09 -8.16 -0.19
N ILE A 30 9.19 -8.77 -0.95
CA ILE A 30 7.77 -8.88 -0.59
C ILE A 30 7.65 -9.55 0.78
N GLY A 31 6.78 -9.01 1.63
CA GLY A 31 6.53 -9.53 2.97
C GLY A 31 7.39 -8.93 4.09
N MET A 32 8.46 -8.20 3.77
CA MET A 32 9.27 -7.51 4.79
C MET A 32 8.42 -6.53 5.60
N SER A 33 8.74 -6.39 6.88
CA SER A 33 8.24 -5.34 7.76
C SER A 33 8.85 -3.98 7.39
N LYS A 34 8.22 -2.91 7.89
CA LYS A 34 8.74 -1.55 7.75
C LYS A 34 10.15 -1.41 8.34
N GLU A 35 10.39 -2.04 9.48
CA GLU A 35 11.65 -2.00 10.21
C GLU A 35 12.77 -2.72 9.43
N GLU A 36 12.46 -3.86 8.82
CA GLU A 36 13.40 -4.59 7.95
C GLU A 36 13.77 -3.76 6.72
N VAL A 37 12.79 -3.08 6.09
CA VAL A 37 13.05 -2.19 4.96
C VAL A 37 13.97 -1.04 5.38
N VAL A 38 13.65 -0.35 6.48
CA VAL A 38 14.48 0.77 6.97
C VAL A 38 15.89 0.30 7.32
N THR A 39 16.03 -0.90 7.87
CA THR A 39 17.34 -1.51 8.14
C THR A 39 18.09 -1.81 6.85
N ALA A 40 17.41 -2.33 5.83
CA ALA A 40 18.01 -2.73 4.56
C ALA A 40 18.46 -1.55 3.70
N ILE A 41 17.67 -0.47 3.62
CA ILE A 41 17.89 0.61 2.65
C ILE A 41 18.02 2.01 3.26
N GLY A 42 17.79 2.14 4.57
CA GLY A 42 17.85 3.40 5.31
C GLY A 42 16.48 4.05 5.50
N ASN A 43 16.45 5.22 6.12
CA ASN A 43 15.21 5.95 6.36
C ASN A 43 14.64 6.54 5.07
N PRO A 44 13.31 6.49 4.86
CA PRO A 44 12.68 7.17 3.74
C PRO A 44 12.74 8.69 3.90
N VAL A 45 12.61 9.39 2.78
CA VAL A 45 12.49 10.86 2.73
C VAL A 45 11.14 11.31 3.28
N SER A 46 10.09 10.52 3.05
CA SER A 46 8.77 10.75 3.63
C SER A 46 7.97 9.46 3.69
N VAL A 47 6.91 9.46 4.51
CA VAL A 47 5.92 8.38 4.55
C VAL A 47 4.55 8.98 4.28
N SER A 48 3.80 8.37 3.36
CA SER A 48 2.39 8.67 3.15
C SER A 48 1.56 7.43 3.49
N ALA A 49 0.39 7.62 4.10
CA ALA A 49 -0.45 6.49 4.54
C ALA A 49 -1.94 6.81 4.44
N GLN A 50 -2.74 5.84 3.99
CA GLN A 50 -4.19 5.92 3.93
C GLN A 50 -4.80 4.51 3.88
N GLY A 51 -5.86 4.26 4.65
CA GLY A 51 -6.64 3.02 4.53
C GLY A 51 -5.86 1.72 4.78
N GLY A 52 -4.88 1.73 5.69
CA GLY A 52 -4.03 0.55 5.97
C GLY A 52 -2.94 0.28 4.93
N ILE A 53 -2.75 1.21 4.01
CA ILE A 53 -1.66 1.23 3.03
C ILE A 53 -0.67 2.31 3.46
N GLU A 54 0.62 1.98 3.48
CA GLU A 54 1.70 2.96 3.66
C GLU A 54 2.63 2.96 2.45
N TYR A 55 3.22 4.10 2.14
CA TYR A 55 4.28 4.24 1.14
C TYR A 55 5.49 4.89 1.82
N LEU A 56 6.61 4.19 1.82
CA LEU A 56 7.92 4.73 2.19
C LEU A 56 8.55 5.31 0.92
N ASN A 57 8.67 6.63 0.86
CA ASN A 57 9.14 7.34 -0.33
C ASN A 57 10.64 7.61 -0.22
N TYR A 58 11.41 7.22 -1.24
CA TYR A 58 12.86 7.37 -1.30
C TYR A 58 13.29 8.21 -2.50
N ARG A 59 14.48 8.82 -2.38
CA ARG A 59 15.20 9.41 -3.51
C ARG A 59 16.56 8.73 -3.60
N LEU A 60 16.74 7.88 -4.61
CA LEU A 60 17.95 7.06 -4.77
C LEU A 60 18.64 7.42 -6.08
N SER A 61 19.97 7.37 -6.10
CA SER A 61 20.76 7.62 -7.30
C SER A 61 20.91 6.34 -8.13
N GLU A 62 20.64 6.40 -9.44
CA GLU A 62 20.73 5.21 -10.31
C GLU A 62 22.13 4.63 -10.44
N THR A 63 23.14 5.50 -10.37
CA THR A 63 24.56 5.15 -10.54
C THR A 63 25.39 5.90 -9.51
N HIS A 64 26.65 5.47 -9.35
CA HIS A 64 27.61 6.19 -8.53
C HIS A 64 27.84 7.62 -9.03
N ASP A 65 27.95 7.82 -10.34
CA ASP A 65 28.11 9.16 -10.93
C ASP A 65 26.92 10.09 -10.63
N ASN A 66 25.71 9.55 -10.66
CA ASN A 66 24.51 10.29 -10.28
C ASN A 66 24.56 10.68 -8.79
N ALA A 67 25.03 9.78 -7.93
CA ALA A 67 25.23 10.04 -6.51
C ALA A 67 26.22 11.19 -6.27
N VAL A 68 27.36 11.20 -6.96
CA VAL A 68 28.36 12.28 -6.88
C VAL A 68 27.80 13.62 -7.36
N ARG A 69 26.94 13.61 -8.39
CA ARG A 69 26.27 14.81 -8.93
C ARG A 69 25.02 15.24 -8.15
N GLY A 70 24.60 14.47 -7.14
CA GLY A 70 23.37 14.72 -6.38
C GLY A 70 22.07 14.46 -7.17
N TRP A 71 22.14 13.68 -8.25
CA TRP A 71 20.97 13.29 -9.04
C TRP A 71 20.28 12.07 -8.45
N THR A 72 18.96 12.15 -8.29
CA THR A 72 18.15 11.10 -7.67
C THR A 72 16.84 10.90 -8.41
N THR A 73 16.40 9.65 -8.48
CA THR A 73 15.09 9.23 -8.98
C THR A 73 14.16 8.93 -7.80
N PRO A 74 12.85 9.21 -7.91
CA PRO A 74 11.88 8.77 -6.91
C PRO A 74 11.67 7.25 -6.93
N TYR A 75 11.76 6.63 -5.76
CA TYR A 75 11.45 5.23 -5.49
C TYR A 75 10.43 5.12 -4.37
N TYR A 76 9.75 3.99 -4.28
CA TYR A 76 8.84 3.72 -3.18
C TYR A 76 8.88 2.26 -2.72
N VAL A 77 8.44 2.05 -1.48
CA VAL A 77 8.04 0.75 -0.95
C VAL A 77 6.63 0.88 -0.41
N ARG A 78 5.68 0.14 -0.98
CA ARG A 78 4.28 0.07 -0.55
C ARG A 78 4.12 -1.05 0.45
N LEU A 79 3.50 -0.74 1.58
CA LEU A 79 3.12 -1.69 2.61
C LEU A 79 1.61 -1.83 2.68
N VAL A 80 1.14 -3.06 2.84
CA VAL A 80 -0.24 -3.39 3.16
C VAL A 80 -0.24 -4.15 4.47
N LYS A 81 -0.97 -3.65 5.47
CA LYS A 81 -1.01 -4.25 6.82
C LYS A 81 0.41 -4.43 7.41
N GLY A 82 1.27 -3.43 7.21
CA GLY A 82 2.63 -3.38 7.77
C GLY A 82 3.67 -4.25 7.07
N LYS A 83 3.33 -4.89 5.94
CA LYS A 83 4.25 -5.73 5.15
C LYS A 83 4.40 -5.23 3.73
N VAL A 84 5.60 -5.35 3.16
CA VAL A 84 5.90 -4.98 1.77
C VAL A 84 4.99 -5.75 0.81
N ASP A 85 4.26 -5.01 0.00
CA ASP A 85 3.38 -5.50 -1.04
C ASP A 85 3.94 -5.22 -2.44
N SER A 86 4.62 -4.09 -2.63
CA SER A 86 5.30 -3.72 -3.89
C SER A 86 6.39 -2.68 -3.64
N PHE A 87 7.41 -2.63 -4.50
CA PHE A 87 8.49 -1.64 -4.44
C PHE A 87 9.12 -1.44 -5.81
N GLY A 88 9.63 -0.23 -6.08
CA GLY A 88 10.22 0.12 -7.38
C GLY A 88 10.33 1.63 -7.60
N ARG A 89 10.60 2.05 -8.83
CA ARG A 89 10.55 3.47 -9.22
C ARG A 89 9.12 3.96 -9.18
N ALA A 90 8.93 5.24 -8.90
CA ALA A 90 7.63 5.85 -9.07
C ALA A 90 7.17 5.71 -10.53
N GLY A 91 6.05 5.03 -10.74
CA GLY A 91 5.50 4.75 -12.08
C GLY A 91 5.75 3.33 -12.61
N ASP A 92 6.62 2.53 -11.98
CA ASP A 92 6.82 1.11 -12.39
C ASP A 92 5.53 0.29 -12.24
N PHE A 93 4.66 0.74 -11.35
CA PHE A 93 3.38 0.11 -11.08
C PHE A 93 2.30 1.17 -11.05
N ASP A 94 1.15 0.83 -11.61
CA ASP A 94 -0.11 1.57 -11.47
C ASP A 94 -0.66 1.47 -10.01
N SER A 95 0.20 1.40 -8.99
CA SER A 95 -0.17 1.17 -7.57
C SER A 95 -0.99 2.29 -6.93
N THR A 96 -1.10 3.44 -7.60
CA THR A 96 -2.01 4.54 -7.21
C THR A 96 -3.41 4.38 -7.80
N LYS A 97 -3.60 3.44 -8.73
CA LYS A 97 -4.93 3.06 -9.20
C LYS A 97 -5.52 2.10 -8.18
N THR A 98 -6.77 2.36 -7.80
CA THR A 98 -7.58 1.38 -7.06
C THR A 98 -7.49 0.04 -7.78
N PRO A 99 -7.20 -1.08 -7.09
CA PRO A 99 -7.18 -2.40 -7.71
C PRO A 99 -8.50 -2.62 -8.44
N THR A 100 -8.47 -2.53 -9.77
CA THR A 100 -9.63 -2.77 -10.60
C THR A 100 -9.60 -4.24 -10.95
N ILE A 101 -10.58 -4.99 -10.45
CA ILE A 101 -10.82 -6.34 -10.96
C ILE A 101 -11.32 -6.16 -12.39
N LYS A 102 -10.43 -6.37 -13.37
CA LYS A 102 -10.82 -6.50 -14.77
C LYS A 102 -11.51 -7.86 -14.92
N ILE A 103 -12.84 -7.87 -14.87
CA ILE A 103 -13.61 -9.03 -15.33
C ILE A 103 -13.44 -9.07 -16.85
N GLN A 104 -12.53 -9.90 -17.33
CA GLN A 104 -12.49 -10.24 -18.76
C GLN A 104 -13.68 -11.14 -19.01
N LYS A 105 -14.70 -10.57 -19.65
CA LYS A 105 -15.85 -11.33 -20.16
C LYS A 105 -15.36 -12.09 -21.38
N ASP A 106 -14.96 -13.33 -21.21
CA ASP A 106 -14.81 -14.25 -22.33
C ASP A 106 -16.17 -14.40 -23.01
N GLU A 107 -16.29 -13.94 -24.27
CA GLU A 107 -17.53 -14.01 -25.05
C GLU A 107 -17.99 -15.46 -25.32
N ASN A 108 -17.11 -16.44 -25.08
CA ASN A 108 -17.41 -17.87 -25.15
C ASN A 108 -17.88 -18.49 -23.82
N VAL A 109 -17.97 -17.72 -22.73
CA VAL A 109 -18.73 -18.14 -21.57
C VAL A 109 -20.15 -17.63 -21.78
N ASN A 110 -21.05 -18.53 -22.17
CA ASN A 110 -22.47 -18.35 -21.94
C ASN A 110 -22.67 -18.33 -20.42
N VAL A 111 -22.39 -17.17 -19.81
CA VAL A 111 -22.95 -16.82 -18.53
C VAL A 111 -24.42 -16.59 -18.85
N GLN A 112 -25.18 -17.68 -18.80
CA GLN A 112 -26.57 -17.56 -18.41
C GLN A 112 -26.55 -16.60 -17.23
N ASN A 113 -27.27 -15.49 -17.35
CA ASN A 113 -27.58 -14.63 -16.23
C ASN A 113 -28.29 -15.49 -15.19
N SER A 114 -27.56 -16.32 -14.44
CA SER A 114 -28.06 -16.99 -13.27
C SER A 114 -28.08 -15.88 -12.23
N SER A 115 -29.25 -15.26 -12.19
CA SER A 115 -29.84 -14.70 -11.00
C SER A 115 -29.59 -15.77 -9.90
N ASP A 116 -28.43 -15.79 -9.25
CA ASP A 116 -28.22 -16.67 -8.10
C ASP A 116 -28.59 -15.88 -6.85
N LEU A 117 -29.42 -16.48 -6.01
CA LEU A 117 -29.92 -15.89 -4.77
C LEU A 117 -28.81 -15.19 -3.96
N TYR A 118 -27.64 -15.83 -3.86
CA TYR A 118 -26.47 -15.29 -3.17
C TYR A 118 -25.95 -13.97 -3.75
N SER A 119 -25.88 -13.88 -5.08
CA SER A 119 -25.37 -12.69 -5.79
C SER A 119 -26.32 -11.49 -5.61
N GLU A 120 -27.64 -11.74 -5.59
CA GLU A 120 -28.64 -10.69 -5.32
C GLU A 120 -28.55 -10.19 -3.86
N LEU A 121 -28.43 -11.11 -2.90
CA LEU A 121 -28.30 -10.76 -1.48
C LEU A 121 -27.02 -9.98 -1.17
N LYS A 122 -25.90 -10.33 -1.82
CA LYS A 122 -24.62 -9.64 -1.64
C LYS A 122 -24.65 -8.20 -2.15
N LYS A 123 -25.30 -7.94 -3.29
CA LYS A 123 -25.50 -6.58 -3.81
C LYS A 123 -26.37 -5.75 -2.88
N LEU A 124 -27.47 -6.34 -2.40
CA LEU A 124 -28.39 -5.68 -1.49
C LEU A 124 -27.70 -5.30 -0.16
N GLN A 125 -26.81 -6.16 0.36
CA GLN A 125 -26.02 -5.85 1.55
C GLN A 125 -25.08 -4.67 1.33
N GLY A 126 -24.39 -4.61 0.18
CA GLY A 126 -23.53 -3.48 -0.17
C GLY A 126 -24.29 -2.14 -0.16
N LEU A 127 -25.49 -2.10 -0.74
CA LEU A 127 -26.31 -0.87 -0.75
C LEU A 127 -26.66 -0.37 0.65
N ARG A 128 -26.91 -1.28 1.60
CA ARG A 128 -27.17 -0.92 2.99
C ARG A 128 -25.91 -0.43 3.68
N ASP A 129 -24.81 -1.15 3.52
CA ASP A 129 -23.54 -0.82 4.16
C ASP A 129 -22.98 0.54 3.64
N ASP A 130 -23.30 0.90 2.39
CA ASP A 130 -23.01 2.20 1.77
C ASP A 130 -24.01 3.31 2.18
N GLY A 131 -25.04 2.99 2.98
CA GLY A 131 -26.07 3.93 3.43
C GLY A 131 -27.02 4.41 2.33
N ILE A 132 -27.05 3.74 1.18
CA ILE A 132 -27.94 4.05 0.04
C ILE A 132 -29.38 3.66 0.35
N ILE A 133 -29.55 2.57 1.12
CA ILE A 133 -30.85 2.10 1.59
C ILE A 133 -30.86 1.98 3.12
N THR A 134 -32.03 2.15 3.69
CA THR A 134 -32.28 1.93 5.11
C THR A 134 -32.31 0.43 5.45
N GLU A 135 -32.13 0.09 6.73
CA GLU A 135 -32.26 -1.30 7.20
C GLU A 135 -33.69 -1.85 6.94
N GLU A 136 -34.71 -0.99 6.98
CA GLU A 136 -36.10 -1.35 6.70
C GLU A 136 -36.31 -1.74 5.23
N GLU A 137 -35.72 -0.97 4.31
CA GLU A 137 -35.72 -1.26 2.88
C GLU A 137 -34.91 -2.51 2.56
N PHE A 138 -33.77 -2.69 3.24
CA PHE A 138 -32.95 -3.90 3.14
C PHE A 138 -33.74 -5.15 3.52
N GLN A 139 -34.46 -5.16 4.65
CA GLN A 139 -35.22 -6.33 5.09
C GLN A 139 -36.40 -6.64 4.16
N THR A 140 -37.09 -5.61 3.66
CA THR A 140 -38.17 -5.76 2.69
C THR A 140 -37.67 -6.41 1.39
N GLN A 141 -36.55 -5.92 0.86
CA GLN A 141 -36.00 -6.43 -0.39
C GLN A 141 -35.37 -7.82 -0.22
N LYS A 142 -34.73 -8.10 0.92
CA LYS A 142 -34.21 -9.43 1.24
C LYS A 142 -35.32 -10.49 1.20
N LYS A 143 -36.49 -10.21 1.79
CA LYS A 143 -37.64 -11.13 1.76
C LYS A 143 -38.15 -11.36 0.34
N ARG A 144 -38.25 -10.31 -0.47
CA ARG A 144 -38.67 -10.41 -1.88
C ARG A 144 -37.70 -11.26 -2.71
N ILE A 145 -36.40 -11.05 -2.52
CA ILE A 145 -35.35 -11.81 -3.20
C ILE A 145 -35.44 -13.28 -2.78
N VAL A 146 -35.52 -13.59 -1.49
CA VAL A 146 -35.64 -14.98 -1.02
C VAL A 146 -36.90 -15.67 -1.55
N ASN A 147 -38.04 -14.97 -1.64
CA ASN A 147 -39.30 -15.55 -2.13
C ASN A 147 -39.37 -15.69 -3.66
N LYS A 148 -38.45 -15.08 -4.41
CA LYS A 148 -38.36 -15.18 -5.86
C LYS A 148 -37.72 -16.50 -6.31
N TYR A 149 -37.06 -17.20 -5.38
CA TYR A 149 -36.42 -18.50 -5.54
C TYR A 149 -37.17 -19.57 -4.77
#